data_AF-A0A6G7YN39-F1
#
_entry.id   AF-A0A6G7YN39-F1
#
_cell.length_a   1.000
_cell.length_b   1.000
_cell.length_c   1.000
_cell.angle_alpha   90.00
_cell.angle_beta   90.00
_cell.angle_gamma   90.00
#
_symmetry.space_group_name_H-M   'P 1'
#
loop_
_entity.id
_entity.type
_entity.pdbx_description
1 polymer ?
#
loop_
_entity_poly.entity_id
_entity_poly.type
_entity_poly.pdbx_seq_one_letter_code
_entity_poly.pdbx_strand_id
1 'polypeptide(L)'
;MHRKDVDQLDPTRTYWVVAVTSPERNWSGAPGCRRGSRFLVDADTLRASAQDFTAFDSQSECLRWVMAHRSDLNRSMPLAKPRPVPLAQWLLGLD
;
A
#
# COMPACT_ATOMS: atom_id res chain seq x y z
N MET A 1 -10.81 1.83 0.07
CA MET A 1 -11.48 0.81 0.92
C MET A 1 -10.84 0.78 2.29
N HIS A 2 -11.60 0.50 3.34
CA HIS A 2 -11.06 0.34 4.68
C HIS A 2 -10.70 -1.14 4.93
N ARG A 3 -9.70 -1.40 5.76
CA ARG A 3 -9.23 -2.75 6.12
C ARG A 3 -10.32 -3.67 6.66
N LYS A 4 -11.34 -3.11 7.32
CA LYS A 4 -12.50 -3.88 7.82
C LYS A 4 -13.43 -4.35 6.70
N ASP A 5 -13.34 -3.73 5.52
CA ASP A 5 -14.16 -4.07 4.37
C ASP A 5 -13.54 -5.23 3.55
N VAL A 6 -12.38 -5.76 3.95
CA VAL A 6 -11.73 -6.90 3.29
C VAL A 6 -12.65 -8.12 3.25
N ASP A 7 -13.47 -8.33 4.29
CA ASP A 7 -14.40 -9.46 4.36
C ASP A 7 -15.53 -9.38 3.31
N GLN A 8 -15.69 -8.23 2.63
CA GLN A 8 -16.65 -8.04 1.54
C GLN A 8 -16.06 -8.36 0.15
N LEU A 9 -14.75 -8.62 0.06
CA LEU A 9 -14.10 -9.00 -1.18
C LEU A 9 -14.41 -10.46 -1.53
N ASP A 10 -14.47 -10.77 -2.83
CA ASP A 10 -14.63 -12.15 -3.31
C ASP A 10 -13.37 -12.97 -2.96
N PRO A 11 -13.44 -13.93 -2.03
CA PRO A 11 -12.26 -14.67 -1.57
C PRO A 11 -11.65 -15.57 -2.65
N THR A 12 -12.37 -15.81 -3.76
CA THR A 12 -11.87 -16.59 -4.89
C THR A 12 -10.98 -15.78 -5.84
N ARG A 13 -10.95 -14.46 -5.68
CA ARG A 13 -10.15 -13.54 -6.51
C ARG A 13 -8.87 -13.13 -5.81
N THR A 14 -7.82 -12.94 -6.61
CA THR A 14 -6.57 -12.32 -6.13
C THR A 14 -6.65 -10.82 -6.32
N TYR A 15 -6.66 -10.10 -5.21
CA TYR A 15 -6.55 -8.65 -5.20
C TYR A 15 -5.11 -8.20 -4.99
N TRP A 16 -4.74 -7.11 -5.64
CA TRP A 16 -3.43 -6.49 -5.53
C TRP A 16 -3.55 -5.14 -4.84
N VAL A 17 -2.57 -4.80 -4.01
CA VAL A 17 -2.50 -3.51 -3.33
C VAL A 17 -1.11 -2.93 -3.46
N VAL A 18 -1.00 -1.62 -3.30
CA VAL A 18 0.30 -0.96 -3.21
C VAL A 18 0.72 -0.96 -1.75
N ALA A 19 1.89 -1.53 -1.49
CA ALA A 19 2.47 -1.56 -0.16
C ALA A 19 3.78 -0.76 -0.11
N VAL A 20 4.08 -0.22 1.07
CA VAL A 20 5.34 0.43 1.39
C VAL A 20 5.84 -0.03 2.76
N THR A 21 7.15 -0.04 2.90
CA THR A 21 7.82 -0.26 4.18
C THR A 21 8.51 1.03 4.59
N SER A 22 8.31 1.43 5.84
CA SER A 22 8.96 2.62 6.38
C SER A 22 10.48 2.47 6.34
N PRO A 23 11.20 3.37 5.64
CA PRO A 23 12.64 3.29 5.49
C PRO A 23 13.39 3.62 6.79
N GLU A 24 12.76 4.38 7.69
CA GLU A 24 13.36 4.94 8.90
C GLU A 24 12.37 5.13 10.06
N ARG A 25 12.86 5.41 11.27
CA ARG A 25 12.00 5.72 12.41
C ARG A 25 11.43 7.12 12.25
N ASN A 26 10.16 7.30 12.62
CA ASN A 26 9.45 8.59 12.52
C ASN A 26 9.47 9.16 11.08
N TRP A 27 9.41 8.27 10.10
CA TRP A 27 9.41 8.60 8.68
C TRP A 27 8.27 9.58 8.34
N SER A 28 8.56 10.58 7.50
CA SER A 28 7.62 11.66 7.16
C SER A 28 6.34 11.19 6.48
N GLY A 29 6.38 10.06 5.76
CA GLY A 29 5.19 9.46 5.16
C GLY A 29 4.24 8.81 6.17
N ALA A 30 4.71 8.51 7.39
CA ALA A 30 3.90 7.98 8.49
C ALA A 30 4.53 8.34 9.86
N PRO A 31 4.27 9.54 10.40
CA PRO A 31 4.86 9.99 11.66
C PRO A 31 4.58 9.03 12.84
N GLY A 32 5.56 8.88 13.73
CA GLY A 32 5.49 7.95 14.86
C GLY A 32 5.79 6.48 14.54
N CYS A 33 5.98 6.12 13.26
CA CYS A 33 6.30 4.75 12.88
C CYS A 33 7.71 4.30 13.30
N ARG A 34 7.93 2.98 13.29
CA ARG A 34 9.26 2.38 13.41
C ARG A 34 9.82 2.13 12.01
N ARG A 35 11.16 2.05 11.91
CA ARG A 35 11.80 1.52 10.70
C ARG A 35 11.29 0.10 10.45
N GLY A 36 10.96 -0.23 9.21
CA GLY A 36 10.41 -1.52 8.84
C GLY A 36 8.90 -1.67 9.04
N SER A 37 8.21 -0.65 9.58
CA SER A 37 6.75 -0.68 9.67
C SER A 37 6.11 -0.79 8.28
N ARG A 38 5.12 -1.68 8.17
CA ARG A 38 4.42 -2.04 6.93
C ARG A 38 3.14 -1.21 6.79
N PHE A 39 2.95 -0.56 5.66
CA PHE A 39 1.75 0.23 5.34
C PHE A 39 1.23 -0.11 3.94
N LEU A 40 -0.07 0.08 3.76
CA LEU A 40 -0.65 0.13 2.41
C LEU A 40 -0.70 1.58 1.94
N VAL A 41 -0.91 1.78 0.64
CA VAL A 41 -1.09 3.09 0.07
C VAL A 41 -2.57 3.29 -0.25
N ASP A 42 -3.12 4.37 0.29
CA ASP A 42 -4.43 4.87 -0.08
C ASP A 42 -4.31 5.63 -1.42
N ALA A 43 -5.07 5.19 -2.44
CA ALA A 43 -4.98 5.81 -3.76
C ALA A 43 -5.61 7.21 -3.80
N ASP A 44 -6.55 7.50 -2.90
CA ASP A 44 -7.26 8.78 -2.89
C ASP A 44 -6.38 9.88 -2.29
N THR A 45 -5.62 9.55 -1.25
CA THR A 45 -4.74 10.51 -0.56
C THR A 45 -3.27 10.39 -0.98
N LEU A 46 -2.90 9.32 -1.68
CA LEU A 46 -1.52 8.98 -2.06
C LEU A 46 -0.59 8.84 -0.84
N ARG A 47 -1.12 8.44 0.32
CA ARG A 47 -0.37 8.35 1.57
C ARG A 47 -0.29 6.91 2.08
N ALA A 48 0.73 6.67 2.91
CA ALA A 48 0.81 5.45 3.69
C ALA A 48 -0.32 5.43 4.71
N SER A 49 -1.11 4.37 4.72
CA SER A 49 -2.19 4.16 5.68
C SER A 49 -2.15 2.74 6.23
N ALA A 50 -2.53 2.62 7.50
CA ALA A 50 -2.71 1.33 8.16
C ALA A 50 -4.13 0.77 7.94
N GLN A 51 -5.07 1.63 7.58
CA GLN A 51 -6.50 1.33 7.54
C GLN A 51 -7.08 1.44 6.13
N ASP A 52 -6.59 2.38 5.32
CA ASP A 52 -7.17 2.69 4.01
C ASP A 52 -6.22 2.27 2.89
N PHE A 53 -6.79 1.71 1.83
CA PHE A 53 -6.04 1.32 0.64
C PHE A 53 -6.96 1.16 -0.55
N THR A 54 -6.36 0.95 -1.72
CA THR A 54 -7.09 0.59 -2.94
C THR A 54 -6.65 -0.78 -3.41
N ALA A 55 -7.63 -1.66 -3.64
CA ALA A 55 -7.43 -2.96 -4.26
C ALA A 55 -7.58 -2.84 -5.78
N PHE A 56 -6.69 -3.52 -6.50
CA PHE A 56 -6.69 -3.64 -7.94
C PHE A 56 -6.94 -5.10 -8.33
N ASP A 57 -7.56 -5.31 -9.49
CA ASP A 57 -7.91 -6.66 -9.95
C ASP A 57 -6.70 -7.42 -10.53
N SER A 58 -5.60 -6.71 -10.83
CA SER A 58 -4.38 -7.34 -11.32
C SER A 58 -3.10 -6.60 -10.89
N GLN A 59 -1.97 -7.34 -10.87
CA GLN A 59 -0.64 -6.76 -10.65
C GLN A 59 -0.32 -5.67 -11.68
N SER A 60 -0.70 -5.90 -12.94
CA SER A 60 -0.40 -4.98 -14.04
C SER A 60 -1.11 -3.64 -13.86
N GLU A 61 -2.35 -3.67 -13.38
CA GLU A 61 -3.13 -2.47 -13.10
C GLU A 61 -2.55 -1.71 -11.91
N CYS A 62 -2.21 -2.43 -10.84
CA CYS A 62 -1.55 -1.86 -9.67
C CYS A 62 -0.21 -1.20 -10.05
N LEU A 63 0.61 -1.85 -10.87
CA LEU A 63 1.87 -1.28 -11.34
C LEU A 63 1.66 -0.05 -12.24
N ARG A 64 0.70 -0.11 -13.18
CA ARG A 64 0.34 1.05 -14.01
C ARG A 64 -0.06 2.25 -13.14
N TRP A 65 -0.84 2.01 -12.08
CA TRP A 65 -1.22 3.05 -11.14
C TRP A 65 -0.02 3.65 -10.40
N VAL A 66 0.90 2.82 -9.89
CA VAL A 66 2.14 3.30 -9.23
C VAL A 66 2.99 4.14 -10.18
N MET A 67 3.12 3.71 -11.43
CA MET A 67 3.88 4.44 -12.44
C MET A 67 3.24 5.80 -12.78
N ALA A 68 1.91 5.84 -12.91
CA ALA A 68 1.16 7.06 -13.20
C ALA A 68 1.28 8.12 -12.08
N HIS A 69 1.38 7.69 -10.81
CA HIS A 69 1.40 8.58 -9.64
C HIS A 69 2.81 8.73 -9.01
N ARG A 70 3.86 8.27 -9.69
CA ARG A 70 5.21 8.16 -9.12
C ARG A 70 5.73 9.45 -8.49
N SER A 71 5.49 10.59 -9.12
CA SER A 71 5.95 11.91 -8.63
C SER A 71 5.28 12.29 -7.30
N ASP A 72 3.99 12.04 -7.17
CA ASP A 72 3.23 12.36 -5.96
C ASP A 72 3.51 11.37 -4.83
N LEU A 73 3.70 10.09 -5.17
CA LEU A 73 4.16 9.07 -4.23
C LEU A 73 5.55 9.43 -3.67
N ASN A 74 6.49 9.87 -4.51
CA ASN A 74 7.80 10.30 -4.04
C ASN A 74 7.74 11.55 -3.14
N ARG A 75 6.77 12.44 -3.37
CA ARG A 75 6.58 13.66 -2.58
C ARG A 75 5.96 13.34 -1.21
N SER A 76 4.92 12.52 -1.19
CA SER A 76 4.16 12.16 0.03
C SER A 76 4.88 11.15 0.90
N MET A 77 5.66 10.26 0.28
CA MET A 77 6.32 9.12 0.91
C MET A 77 7.78 9.04 0.45
N PRO A 78 8.61 10.05 0.80
CA PRO A 78 9.98 10.10 0.33
C PRO A 78 10.78 8.89 0.82
N LEU A 79 11.73 8.41 0.02
CA LEU A 79 12.60 7.27 0.32
C LEU A 79 11.91 5.90 0.42
N ALA A 80 10.58 5.83 0.50
CA ALA A 80 9.86 4.58 0.40
C ALA A 80 9.86 4.05 -1.03
N LYS A 81 9.71 2.73 -1.15
CA LYS A 81 9.59 2.03 -2.43
C LYS A 81 8.19 1.41 -2.52
N PRO A 82 7.20 2.11 -3.11
CA PRO A 82 5.89 1.55 -3.38
C PRO A 82 6.04 0.33 -4.30
N ARG A 83 5.39 -0.76 -3.94
CA ARG A 83 5.40 -2.00 -4.72
C ARG A 83 4.04 -2.67 -4.73
N PRO A 84 3.64 -3.30 -5.85
CA PRO A 84 2.43 -4.10 -5.92
C PRO A 84 2.63 -5.42 -5.18
N VAL A 85 1.67 -5.80 -4.33
CA VAL A 85 1.71 -7.03 -3.52
C VAL A 85 0.33 -7.70 -3.50
N PRO A 86 0.23 -9.03 -3.44
CA PRO A 86 -1.06 -9.70 -3.25
C PRO A 86 -1.62 -9.38 -1.86
N LEU A 87 -2.88 -8.92 -1.81
CA LEU A 87 -3.54 -8.50 -0.56
C LEU A 87 -3.53 -9.62 0.48
N ALA A 88 -3.83 -10.86 0.08
CA ALA A 88 -3.83 -12.00 0.98
C ALA A 88 -2.46 -12.25 1.63
N GLN A 89 -1.38 -12.21 0.84
CA GLN A 89 -0.01 -12.39 1.36
C GLN A 89 0.39 -11.25 2.30
N TRP A 90 0.00 -10.02 1.96
CA TRP A 90 0.24 -8.86 2.80
C TRP A 90 -0.43 -8.98 4.16
N LEU A 91 -1.71 -9.37 4.18
CA LEU A 91 -2.51 -9.57 5.39
C LEU A 91 -1.92 -10.66 6.30
N LEU A 92 -1.33 -11.70 5.71
CA LEU A 92 -0.65 -12.79 6.42
C LEU A 92 0.78 -12.47 6.84
N GLY A 93 1.34 -11.32 6.44
CA GLY A 93 2.72 -10.96 6.77
C GLY A 93 3.79 -11.71 5.97
N LEU A 94 3.43 -12.30 4.82
CA LEU A 94 4.30 -13.19 4.03
C LEU A 94 5.10 -12.49 2.93
N ASP A 95 5.18 -11.16 3.00
CA ASP A 95 5.69 -10.30 1.94
C ASP A 95 6.54 -9.15 2.48
#